data_AF-A0A441WI68-F1
#
_entry.id   AF-A0A441WI68-F1
#
_cell.length_a   1.000
_cell.length_b   1.000
_cell.length_c   1.000
_cell.angle_alpha   90.00
_cell.angle_beta   90.00
_cell.angle_gamma   90.00
#
_symmetry.space_group_name_H-M   'P 1'
#
loop_
_entity.id
_entity.type
_entity.pdbx_description
1 polymer ?
#
loop_
_entity_poly.entity_id
_entity_poly.type
_entity_poly.pdbx_seq_one_letter_code
_entity_poly.pdbx_strand_id
1 'polypeptide(L)'
;FYVAEEVRALLAEMGYTHLDQIIGDTDLLEKRALIQHWKARGLDFSKMFFKPHAPHEAVHWTERQKHPIDDVLDRKLIELAKPALEARQPVSIELPIRNVDRSTGAMLSGE
;
A
#
# COMPACT_ATOMS: atom_id res chain seq x y z
N PHE A 1 -8.18 -12.08 -17.69
CA PHE A 1 -7.14 -12.02 -18.74
C PHE A 1 -7.32 -10.82 -19.68
N TYR A 2 -8.54 -10.51 -20.16
CA TYR A 2 -8.75 -9.39 -21.11
C TYR A 2 -8.32 -8.00 -20.62
N VAL A 3 -8.60 -7.64 -19.36
CA VAL A 3 -8.28 -6.29 -18.83
C VAL A 3 -6.78 -5.99 -18.85
N ALA A 4 -5.92 -6.97 -18.55
CA ALA A 4 -4.48 -6.73 -18.53
C ALA A 4 -3.88 -6.55 -19.93
N GLU A 5 -4.43 -7.22 -20.94
CA GLU A 5 -4.04 -7.00 -22.35
C GLU A 5 -4.49 -5.64 -22.86
N GLU A 6 -5.73 -5.24 -22.53
CA GLU A 6 -6.26 -3.92 -22.87
C GLU A 6 -5.39 -2.80 -22.28
N VAL A 7 -5.01 -2.92 -21.01
CA VAL A 7 -4.09 -1.96 -20.36
C VAL A 7 -2.75 -1.91 -21.09
N ARG A 8 -2.18 -3.05 -21.50
CA ARG A 8 -0.92 -3.06 -22.28
C ARG A 8 -1.06 -2.36 -23.63
N ALA A 9 -2.17 -2.58 -24.34
CA ALA A 9 -2.43 -1.93 -25.61
C ALA A 9 -2.54 -0.40 -25.45
N LEU A 10 -3.26 0.07 -24.44
CA LEU A 10 -3.39 1.51 -24.13
C LEU A 10 -2.05 2.14 -23.74
N LEU A 11 -1.25 1.45 -22.91
CA LEU A 11 0.09 1.91 -22.55
C LEU A 11 0.98 2.05 -23.80
N ALA A 12 0.97 1.05 -24.69
CA ALA A 12 1.73 1.08 -25.93
C ALA A 12 1.29 2.20 -26.88
N GLU A 13 -0.02 2.45 -26.99
CA GLU A 13 -0.57 3.57 -27.78
C GLU A 13 -0.09 4.94 -27.27
N MET A 14 0.04 5.08 -25.95
CA MET A 14 0.56 6.29 -25.29
C MET A 14 2.10 6.35 -25.24
N GLY A 15 2.81 5.30 -25.65
CA GLY A 15 4.28 5.23 -25.66
C GLY A 15 4.94 4.80 -24.35
N TYR A 16 4.20 4.16 -23.44
CA TYR A 16 4.69 3.66 -22.15
C TYR A 16 4.83 2.14 -22.15
N THR A 17 5.81 1.64 -21.39
CA THR A 17 6.09 0.20 -21.27
C THR A 17 5.61 -0.37 -19.94
N HIS A 18 5.44 0.48 -18.93
CA HIS A 18 5.04 0.10 -17.58
C HIS A 18 3.99 1.04 -17.00
N LEU A 19 3.10 0.50 -16.17
CA LEU A 19 1.98 1.24 -15.59
C LEU A 19 2.45 2.31 -14.60
N ASP A 20 3.49 2.04 -13.82
CA ASP A 20 4.12 2.95 -12.86
C ASP A 20 4.58 4.28 -13.49
N GLN A 21 4.88 4.30 -14.78
CA GLN A 21 5.27 5.50 -15.51
C GLN A 21 4.15 6.54 -15.62
N ILE A 22 2.89 6.11 -15.51
CA ILE A 22 1.71 6.97 -15.70
C ILE A 22 0.85 7.15 -14.44
N ILE A 23 1.16 6.44 -13.35
CA ILE A 23 0.40 6.57 -12.09
C ILE A 23 0.60 7.97 -11.52
N GLY A 24 -0.51 8.68 -11.28
CA GLY A 24 -0.51 10.03 -10.74
C GLY A 24 -0.24 11.13 -11.77
N ASP A 25 -0.04 10.78 -13.05
CA ASP A 25 0.21 11.76 -14.09
C ASP A 25 -1.09 12.30 -14.70
N THR A 26 -1.64 13.35 -14.08
CA THR A 26 -2.87 13.99 -14.55
C THR A 26 -2.70 14.77 -15.85
N ASP A 27 -1.47 15.02 -16.31
CA ASP A 27 -1.19 15.73 -17.56
C ASP A 27 -1.59 14.88 -18.79
N LEU A 28 -1.72 13.57 -18.61
CA LEU A 28 -2.20 12.63 -19.63
C LEU A 28 -3.73 12.68 -19.83
N LEU A 29 -4.45 13.43 -18.99
CA LEU A 29 -5.90 13.50 -19.02
C LEU A 29 -6.36 14.82 -19.63
N GLU A 30 -7.21 14.73 -20.64
CA GLU A 30 -7.89 15.89 -21.21
C GLU A 30 -9.42 15.76 -21.13
N LYS A 31 -10.10 16.90 -21.05
CA LYS A 31 -11.56 16.93 -21.18
C LYS A 31 -11.91 16.73 -22.64
N ARG A 32 -12.74 15.74 -22.96
CA ARG A 32 -13.33 15.64 -24.30
C ARG A 32 -14.17 16.90 -24.56
N ALA A 33 -13.80 17.67 -25.59
CA ALA A 33 -14.46 18.92 -25.98
C ALA A 33 -15.93 18.76 -26.43
N LEU A 34 -16.47 17.54 -26.45
CA LEU A 34 -17.64 17.15 -27.22
C LEU A 34 -18.87 16.73 -26.41
N ILE A 35 -18.89 16.96 -25.10
CA ILE A 35 -20.16 16.90 -24.38
C ILE A 35 -20.88 18.24 -24.56
N GLN A 36 -21.46 18.48 -25.75
CA GLN A 36 -22.51 19.49 -25.94
C GLN A 36 -23.82 19.09 -25.21
N HIS A 37 -23.69 18.42 -24.07
CA HIS A 37 -24.81 18.12 -23.20
C HIS A 37 -24.96 19.27 -22.22
N TRP A 38 -26.16 19.84 -22.15
CA TRP A 38 -26.46 20.99 -21.31
C TRP A 38 -26.11 20.77 -19.82
N LYS A 39 -26.18 19.54 -19.31
CA LYS A 39 -25.78 19.19 -17.93
C LYS A 39 -24.28 19.20 -17.66
N ALA A 40 -23.45 19.12 -18.70
CA ALA A 40 -21.99 19.15 -18.55
C ALA A 40 -21.43 20.59 -18.56
N ARG A 41 -22.27 21.59 -18.88
CA ARG A 41 -21.89 22.99 -18.83
C ARG A 41 -21.61 23.39 -17.38
N GLY A 42 -20.38 23.84 -17.12
CA GLY A 42 -19.94 24.30 -15.80
C GLY A 42 -19.32 23.24 -14.90
N LEU A 43 -19.06 22.02 -15.38
CA LEU A 43 -18.29 21.04 -14.61
C LEU A 43 -16.84 21.47 -14.46
N ASP A 44 -16.44 21.72 -13.21
CA ASP A 44 -15.06 21.97 -12.84
C ASP A 44 -14.37 20.67 -12.41
N PHE A 45 -13.29 20.34 -13.13
CA PHE A 45 -12.44 19.17 -12.85
C PHE A 45 -11.07 19.57 -12.30
N SER A 46 -10.88 20.84 -11.93
CA SER A 46 -9.64 21.37 -11.36
C SER A 46 -9.09 20.47 -10.23
N LYS A 47 -9.98 19.98 -9.36
CA LYS A 47 -9.63 19.07 -8.26
C LYS A 47 -9.19 17.68 -8.71
N MET A 48 -9.69 17.21 -9.84
CA MET A 48 -9.36 15.88 -10.37
C MET A 48 -8.06 15.89 -11.18
N PHE A 49 -7.76 17.00 -11.84
CA PHE A 49 -6.50 17.17 -12.59
C PHE A 49 -5.37 17.77 -11.76
N PHE A 50 -5.62 18.03 -10.48
CA PHE A 50 -4.61 18.56 -9.58
C PHE A 50 -3.43 17.60 -9.46
N LYS A 51 -2.24 18.08 -9.86
CA LYS A 51 -0.97 17.36 -9.71
C LYS A 51 -0.20 17.94 -8.52
N PRO A 52 0.07 17.15 -7.46
CA PRO A 52 0.89 17.62 -6.35
C PRO A 52 2.33 17.85 -6.82
N HIS A 53 2.97 18.88 -6.29
CA HIS A 53 4.39 19.13 -6.57
C HIS A 53 5.25 18.20 -5.69
N ALA A 54 5.57 17.02 -6.22
CA ALA A 54 6.39 16.02 -5.57
C ALA A 54 7.19 15.21 -6.62
N PRO A 55 8.31 14.56 -6.24
CA PRO A 55 8.98 13.59 -7.09
C PRO A 55 8.03 12.46 -7.53
N HIS A 56 8.27 11.87 -8.71
CA HIS A 56 7.41 10.80 -9.25
C HIS A 56 7.27 9.62 -8.27
N GLU A 57 8.36 9.25 -7.62
CA GLU A 57 8.42 8.20 -6.59
C GLU A 57 7.54 8.44 -5.36
N ALA A 58 7.15 9.69 -5.10
CA ALA A 58 6.28 10.07 -3.99
C ALA A 58 4.79 10.11 -4.38
N VAL A 59 4.46 10.04 -5.68
CA VAL A 59 3.07 10.06 -6.17
C VAL A 59 2.51 8.67 -6.50
N HIS A 60 3.36 7.64 -6.44
CA HIS A 60 2.95 6.25 -6.61
C HIS A 60 3.58 5.35 -5.54
N TRP A 61 3.07 4.12 -5.44
CA TRP A 61 3.55 3.17 -4.45
C TRP A 61 4.92 2.60 -4.85
N THR A 62 5.97 3.06 -4.18
CA THR A 62 7.37 2.66 -4.43
C THR A 62 7.98 1.82 -3.32
N GLU A 63 7.41 1.88 -2.11
CA GLU A 63 7.95 1.20 -0.93
C GLU A 63 6.86 0.48 -0.13
N ARG A 64 7.26 -0.62 0.52
CA ARG A 64 6.39 -1.30 1.49
C ARG A 64 6.35 -0.48 2.78
N GLN A 65 5.20 -0.52 3.43
CA GLN A 65 5.06 0.04 4.76
C GLN A 65 6.04 -0.63 5.73
N LYS A 66 6.94 0.15 6.33
CA LYS A 66 7.79 -0.31 7.42
C LYS A 66 7.01 -0.18 8.73
N HIS A 67 6.62 -1.31 9.29
CA HIS A 67 6.04 -1.36 10.64
C HIS A 67 7.16 -1.43 11.68
N PRO A 68 7.17 -0.59 12.71
CA PRO A 68 8.18 -0.63 13.78
C PRO A 68 7.89 -1.77 14.77
N ILE A 69 7.90 -3.01 14.28
CA ILE A 69 7.59 -4.24 15.04
C ILE A 69 8.78 -5.20 15.11
N ASP A 70 9.97 -4.69 14.79
CA ASP A 70 11.20 -5.49 14.80
C ASP A 70 11.68 -5.72 16.24
N ASP A 71 11.49 -4.74 17.11
CA ASP A 71 12.01 -4.75 18.49
C ASP A 71 10.93 -4.99 19.56
N VAL A 72 9.71 -5.37 19.17
CA VAL A 72 8.61 -5.60 20.11
C VAL A 72 8.85 -6.85 20.95
N LEU A 73 8.40 -6.81 22.20
CA LEU A 73 8.56 -7.90 23.17
C LEU A 73 8.06 -9.25 22.63
N ASP A 74 7.02 -9.23 21.82
CA ASP A 74 6.44 -10.42 21.19
C ASP A 74 7.41 -11.22 20.33
N ARG A 75 8.40 -10.59 19.70
CA ARG A 75 9.43 -11.33 18.94
C ARG A 75 10.18 -12.30 19.85
N LYS A 76 10.53 -11.85 21.05
CA LYS A 76 11.18 -12.68 22.07
C LYS A 76 10.24 -13.73 22.62
N LEU A 77 8.97 -13.39 22.84
CA LEU A 77 7.96 -14.35 23.30
C LEU A 77 7.77 -15.49 22.29
N ILE A 78 7.68 -15.19 21.00
CA ILE A 78 7.59 -16.19 19.92
C ILE A 78 8.82 -17.08 19.89
N GLU A 79 10.02 -16.51 19.98
CA GLU A 79 11.26 -17.30 20.02
C GLU A 79 11.31 -18.27 21.20
N LEU A 80 10.92 -17.81 22.39
CA LEU A 80 10.88 -18.64 23.59
C LEU A 80 9.73 -19.66 23.57
N ALA A 81 8.65 -19.37 22.84
CA ALA A 81 7.50 -20.25 22.70
C ALA A 81 7.64 -21.30 21.58
N LYS A 82 8.73 -21.30 20.80
CA LYS A 82 8.95 -22.31 19.73
C LYS A 82 8.70 -23.76 20.15
N PRO A 83 9.14 -24.25 21.33
CA PRO A 83 8.84 -25.63 21.75
C PRO A 83 7.33 -25.90 21.90
N ALA A 84 6.55 -24.90 22.32
CA ALA A 84 5.10 -25.00 22.37
C ALA A 84 4.46 -24.97 20.99
N LEU A 85 4.93 -24.09 20.09
CA LEU A 85 4.38 -23.94 18.74
C LEU A 85 4.66 -25.17 17.86
N GLU A 86 5.90 -25.68 17.89
CA GLU A 86 6.33 -26.76 17.00
C GLU A 86 6.06 -28.16 17.57
N ALA A 87 6.34 -28.35 18.87
CA ALA A 87 6.31 -29.67 19.51
C ALA A 87 5.17 -29.83 20.53
N ARG A 88 4.30 -28.82 20.69
CA ARG A 88 3.17 -28.80 21.65
C ARG A 88 3.60 -29.07 23.09
N GLN A 89 4.82 -28.68 23.44
CA GLN A 89 5.35 -28.82 24.79
C GLN A 89 4.87 -27.66 25.67
N PRO A 90 4.49 -27.90 26.94
CA PRO A 90 4.16 -26.81 27.85
C PRO A 90 5.41 -25.95 28.12
N VAL A 91 5.29 -24.64 27.93
CA VAL A 91 6.35 -23.67 28.23
C VAL A 91 5.86 -22.65 29.28
N SER A 92 6.80 -22.19 30.11
CA SER A 92 6.58 -21.10 31.06
C SER A 92 7.64 -20.04 30.80
N ILE A 93 7.21 -18.79 30.59
CA ILE A 93 8.07 -17.67 30.19
C ILE A 93 7.80 -16.50 31.13
N GLU A 94 8.85 -15.99 31.77
CA GLU A 94 8.81 -14.79 32.61
C GLU A 94 9.69 -13.71 32.00
N LEU A 95 9.10 -12.55 31.69
CA LEU A 95 9.82 -11.40 31.13
C LEU A 95 9.34 -10.10 31.80
N PRO A 96 10.22 -9.11 32.01
CA PRO A 96 9.82 -7.80 32.51
C PRO A 96 9.01 -7.05 31.45
N ILE A 97 7.89 -6.45 31.87
CA ILE A 97 7.02 -5.64 31.00
C ILE A 97 7.16 -4.17 31.40
N ARG A 98 7.32 -3.29 30.40
CA ARG A 98 7.33 -1.83 30.54
C ARG A 98 6.16 -1.20 29.79
N ASN A 99 5.90 0.08 30.04
CA ASN A 99 4.83 0.83 29.37
C ASN A 99 4.99 0.96 27.84
N VAL A 100 6.21 0.76 27.33
CA VAL A 100 6.50 0.74 25.89
C VAL A 100 6.10 -0.58 25.22
N ASP A 101 5.99 -1.67 25.99
CA ASP A 101 5.66 -3.02 25.53
C ASP A 101 4.14 -3.18 25.36
N ARG A 102 3.60 -2.44 24.39
CA ARG A 102 2.16 -2.43 24.08
C ARG A 102 1.77 -3.65 23.26
N SER A 103 0.57 -4.16 23.52
CA SER A 103 0.01 -5.34 22.84
C SER A 103 0.82 -6.63 23.06
N THR A 104 1.43 -6.77 24.24
CA THR A 104 2.19 -7.97 24.61
C THR A 104 1.34 -9.23 24.45
N GLY A 105 1.83 -10.21 23.70
CA GLY A 105 1.21 -11.49 23.39
C GLY A 105 0.34 -11.51 22.13
N ALA A 106 0.08 -10.36 21.49
CA ALA A 106 -0.81 -10.29 20.32
C ALA A 106 -0.24 -10.99 19.07
N MET A 107 1.05 -10.84 18.78
CA MET A 107 1.68 -11.56 17.67
C MET A 107 1.83 -13.04 18.01
N LEU A 108 2.21 -13.38 19.25
CA LEU A 108 2.29 -14.78 19.68
C LEU A 108 0.95 -15.50 19.54
N SER A 109 -0.17 -14.82 19.84
CA SER A 109 -1.51 -15.38 19.65
C SER A 109 -1.88 -15.62 18.18
N GLY A 110 -1.16 -15.01 17.23
CA GLY A 110 -1.39 -15.17 15.80
C GLY A 110 -0.53 -16.25 15.14
N GLU A 111 0.47 -16.79 15.85
CA GLU A 111 1.27 -17.97 15.46
C GLU A 111 0.50 -19.27 15.71
#